data_AF-A0A6D1ACP3-F1
#
_entry.id   AF-A0A6D1ACP3-F1
#
_cell.length_a   1.000
_cell.length_b   1.000
_cell.length_c   1.000
_cell.angle_alpha   90.00
_cell.angle_beta   90.00
_cell.angle_gamma   90.00
#
_symmetry.space_group_name_H-M   'P 1'
#
loop_
_entity.id
_entity.type
_entity.pdbx_description
1 polymer ?
#
loop_
_entity_poly.entity_id
_entity_poly.type
_entity_poly.pdbx_seq_one_letter_code
_entity_poly.pdbx_strand_id
1 'polypeptide(L)'
;MSAKLNLLDNLIANDSIIVGYEAKDYKDAIHKSCEPLVEKGIINYNYYESILKSTEAHGPYYILVDGIAMPHASATENSVFSNGFS
;
A
#
# COMPACT_ATOMS: atom_id res chain seq x y z
N MET A 1 -12.09 15.82 -15.86
CA MET A 1 -12.35 14.38 -15.64
C MET A 1 -11.04 13.78 -15.16
N SER A 2 -11.01 13.16 -13.98
CA SER A 2 -9.84 12.41 -13.53
C SER A 2 -9.62 11.26 -14.52
N ALA A 3 -8.40 11.10 -15.04
CA ALA A 3 -8.08 9.95 -15.89
C ALA A 3 -8.41 8.69 -15.09
N LYS A 4 -9.18 7.78 -15.70
CA LYS A 4 -9.61 6.55 -15.05
C LYS A 4 -8.35 5.74 -14.72
N LEU A 5 -8.06 5.55 -13.44
CA LEU A 5 -6.90 4.78 -13.00
C LEU A 5 -7.17 3.30 -13.29
N ASN A 6 -6.41 2.72 -14.22
CA ASN A 6 -6.45 1.30 -14.52
C ASN A 6 -5.46 0.57 -13.60
N LEU A 7 -5.93 -0.46 -12.89
CA LEU A 7 -5.11 -1.26 -12.00
C LEU A 7 -3.92 -1.92 -12.72
N LEU A 8 -4.18 -2.59 -13.84
CA LEU A 8 -3.15 -3.34 -14.56
C LEU A 8 -2.07 -2.39 -15.11
N ASP A 9 -2.49 -1.30 -15.76
CA ASP A 9 -1.56 -0.33 -16.32
C ASP A 9 -0.73 0.35 -15.22
N ASN A 10 -1.32 0.59 -14.06
CA ASN A 10 -0.60 1.19 -12.92
C ASN A 10 0.43 0.23 -12.32
N LEU A 11 0.08 -1.05 -12.14
CA LEU A 11 1.02 -2.07 -11.65
C LEU A 11 2.20 -2.25 -12.62
N ILE A 12 1.94 -2.28 -13.93
CA ILE A 12 2.98 -2.37 -14.96
C ILE A 12 3.86 -1.12 -14.96
N ALA A 13 3.26 0.08 -14.94
CA ALA A 13 3.99 1.34 -15.00
C ALA A 13 4.89 1.54 -13.76
N ASN A 14 4.45 1.06 -12.60
CA ASN A 14 5.18 1.20 -11.34
C ASN A 14 6.10 0.03 -11.02
N ASP A 15 6.09 -1.04 -11.81
CA ASP A 15 6.85 -2.27 -11.55
C ASP A 15 6.69 -2.73 -10.08
N SER A 16 5.43 -2.79 -9.63
CA SER A 16 5.09 -2.82 -8.21
C SER A 16 4.56 -4.18 -7.73
N ILE A 17 4.87 -5.27 -8.45
CA ILE A 17 4.41 -6.60 -8.06
C ILE A 17 5.56 -7.34 -7.36
N ILE A 18 5.33 -7.74 -6.11
CA ILE A 18 6.24 -8.60 -5.35
C ILE A 18 5.60 -9.97 -5.18
N VAL A 19 6.34 -11.02 -5.54
CA VAL A 19 5.90 -12.41 -5.39
C VAL A 19 6.91 -13.23 -4.60
N GLY A 20 6.44 -14.29 -3.93
CA GLY A 20 7.30 -15.22 -3.21
C GLY A 20 7.98 -14.64 -1.97
N TYR A 21 7.41 -13.58 -1.39
CA TYR A 21 7.91 -13.00 -0.14
C TYR A 21 7.30 -13.70 1.08
N GLU A 22 8.16 -14.18 1.97
CA GLU A 22 7.76 -14.73 3.28
C GLU A 22 7.87 -13.62 4.34
N ALA A 23 6.73 -13.11 4.78
CA ALA A 23 6.65 -12.08 5.80
C ALA A 23 6.66 -12.70 7.21
N LYS A 24 7.45 -12.13 8.14
CA LYS A 24 7.51 -12.61 9.53
C LYS A 24 6.25 -12.31 10.34
N ASP A 25 5.57 -11.21 10.00
CA ASP A 25 4.34 -10.73 10.61
C ASP A 25 3.59 -9.80 9.65
N TYR A 26 2.42 -9.32 10.07
CA TYR A 26 1.60 -8.43 9.24
C TYR A 26 2.27 -7.06 9.00
N LYS A 27 3.10 -6.57 9.93
CA LYS A 27 3.78 -5.27 9.79
C LYS A 27 4.83 -5.36 8.68
N ASP A 28 5.58 -6.46 8.66
CA ASP A 28 6.56 -6.81 7.63
C ASP A 28 5.90 -6.94 6.26
N ALA A 29 4.74 -7.62 6.18
CA ALA A 29 3.98 -7.75 4.93
C ALA A 29 3.53 -6.39 4.39
N ILE A 30 2.97 -5.51 5.25
CA ILE A 30 2.54 -4.17 4.84
C ILE A 30 3.74 -3.32 4.43
N HIS A 31 4.83 -3.37 5.21
CA HIS A 31 6.06 -2.65 4.89
C HIS A 31 6.57 -3.04 3.50
N LYS A 32 6.68 -4.36 3.25
CA LYS A 32 7.13 -4.91 1.98
C LYS A 32 6.20 -4.51 0.83
N SER A 33 4.88 -4.54 1.02
CA SER A 33 3.90 -4.10 0.01
C SER A 33 4.00 -2.62 -0.33
N CYS A 34 4.57 -1.79 0.55
CA CYS A 34 4.74 -0.36 0.30
C CYS A 34 6.05 -0.03 -0.44
N GLU A 35 7.05 -0.93 -0.40
CA GLU A 35 8.40 -0.66 -0.93
C GLU A 35 8.40 -0.20 -2.39
N PRO A 36 7.70 -0.84 -3.35
CA PRO A 36 7.77 -0.39 -4.74
C PRO A 36 7.22 1.03 -4.91
N LEU A 37 6.18 1.39 -4.17
CA LEU A 37 5.60 2.74 -4.21
C LEU A 37 6.52 3.79 -3.59
N VAL A 38 7.28 3.41 -2.56
CA VAL A 38 8.33 4.28 -1.97
C VAL A 38 9.46 4.49 -2.97
N GLU A 39 9.94 3.43 -3.62
CA GLU A 39 11.00 3.50 -4.63
C GLU A 39 10.62 4.36 -5.84
N LYS A 40 9.34 4.33 -6.24
CA LYS A 40 8.81 5.21 -7.30
C LYS A 40 8.46 6.63 -6.81
N GLY A 41 8.62 6.94 -5.52
CA GLY A 41 8.29 8.25 -4.95
C GLY A 41 6.79 8.58 -5.01
N ILE A 42 5.93 7.56 -5.10
CA ILE A 42 4.45 7.70 -5.07
C ILE A 42 3.98 7.94 -3.64
N ILE A 43 4.65 7.29 -2.70
CA ILE A 43 4.49 7.49 -1.26
C ILE A 43 5.86 7.66 -0.60
N ASN A 44 5.89 7.99 0.68
CA ASN A 44 7.07 7.81 1.54
C ASN A 44 6.75 6.88 2.73
N TYR A 45 7.77 6.57 3.54
CA TYR A 45 7.62 5.68 4.69
C TYR A 45 6.61 6.14 5.75
N ASN A 46 6.23 7.42 5.78
CA ASN A 46 5.19 7.87 6.71
C ASN A 46 3.82 7.28 6.36
N TYR A 47 3.59 6.87 5.10
CA TYR A 47 2.32 6.25 4.71
C TYR A 47 2.16 4.85 5.33
N TYR A 48 3.26 4.08 5.41
CA TYR A 48 3.30 2.82 6.15
C TYR A 48 2.92 3.02 7.63
N GLU A 49 3.51 4.03 8.28
CA GLU A 49 3.19 4.38 9.66
C GLU A 49 1.71 4.79 9.83
N SER A 50 1.14 5.50 8.86
CA SER A 50 -0.29 5.81 8.84
C SER A 50 -1.15 4.54 8.78
N ILE A 51 -0.80 3.56 7.94
CA ILE A 51 -1.52 2.27 7.85
C ILE A 51 -1.45 1.52 9.18
N LEU A 52 -0.27 1.47 9.81
CA LEU A 52 -0.12 0.82 11.11
C LEU A 52 -0.97 1.48 12.19
N LYS A 53 -0.94 2.81 12.29
CA LYS A 53 -1.76 3.55 13.26
C LYS A 53 -3.26 3.33 13.03
N SER A 54 -3.70 3.32 11.77
CA SER A 54 -5.09 3.00 11.43
C SER A 54 -5.45 1.55 11.79
N THR A 55 -4.52 0.61 11.60
CA THR A 55 -4.70 -0.80 12.01
C THR A 55 -4.83 -0.92 13.53
N GLU A 56 -3.99 -0.22 14.30
CA GLU A 56 -4.02 -0.24 15.76
C GLU A 56 -5.30 0.39 16.31
N ALA A 57 -5.81 1.45 15.67
CA ALA A 57 -7.02 2.14 16.09
C ALA A 57 -8.33 1.43 15.72
N HIS A 58 -8.37 0.74 14.57
CA HIS A 58 -9.61 0.22 13.99
C HIS A 58 -9.60 -1.31 13.75
N GLY A 59 -8.51 -1.98 14.08
CA GLY A 59 -8.26 -3.34 13.63
C GLY A 59 -7.93 -3.41 12.13
N PRO A 60 -7.75 -4.61 11.56
CA PRO A 60 -7.39 -4.80 10.17
C PRO A 60 -8.60 -4.67 9.22
N TYR A 61 -9.21 -3.49 9.18
CA TYR A 61 -10.42 -3.19 8.37
C TYR A 61 -10.23 -3.37 6.86
N TYR A 62 -8.98 -3.40 6.39
CA TYR A 62 -8.62 -3.57 4.99
C TYR A 62 -8.50 -5.05 4.57
N ILE A 63 -8.77 -6.01 5.46
CA ILE A 63 -8.97 -7.41 5.07
C ILE A 63 -10.33 -7.49 4.38
N LEU A 64 -10.32 -7.81 3.09
CA LEU A 64 -11.54 -7.86 2.29
C LEU A 64 -12.21 -9.23 2.42
N VAL A 65 -11.39 -10.28 2.34
CA VAL A 65 -11.75 -11.70 2.50
C VAL A 65 -10.52 -12.47 2.97
N ASP A 66 -10.71 -13.70 3.43
CA ASP A 66 -9.60 -14.58 3.83
C ASP A 66 -8.56 -14.69 2.71
N GLY A 67 -7.30 -14.37 3.06
CA GLY A 67 -6.17 -14.39 2.13
C GLY A 67 -6.01 -13.14 1.25
N ILE A 68 -6.88 -12.13 1.36
CA ILE A 68 -6.80 -10.89 0.55
C ILE A 68 -6.94 -9.64 1.44
N ALA A 69 -5.90 -8.80 1.42
CA ALA A 69 -5.86 -7.50 2.09
C ALA A 69 -5.60 -6.38 1.08
N MET A 70 -6.13 -5.19 1.34
CA MET A 70 -5.86 -3.98 0.57
C MET A 70 -5.41 -2.85 1.51
N PRO A 71 -4.18 -2.89 2.06
CA PRO A 71 -3.73 -1.92 3.06
C PRO A 71 -3.80 -0.48 2.53
N HIS A 72 -4.47 0.41 3.26
CA HIS A 72 -4.59 1.83 2.93
C HIS A 72 -4.91 2.64 4.19
N ALA A 73 -4.62 3.94 4.19
CA ALA A 73 -4.95 4.85 5.28
C ALA A 73 -5.55 6.16 4.76
N SER A 74 -6.45 6.77 5.52
CA SER A 74 -7.01 8.10 5.19
C SER A 74 -6.04 9.25 5.48
N ALA A 75 -5.07 9.03 6.39
CA ALA A 75 -4.06 10.02 6.73
C ALA A 75 -2.92 10.02 5.70
N THR A 76 -3.11 10.80 4.63
CA THR A 76 -2.21 10.87 3.47
C THR A 76 -1.35 12.13 3.41
N GLU A 77 -1.52 13.04 4.38
CA GLU A 77 -0.84 14.34 4.37
C GLU A 77 0.69 14.15 4.44
N ASN A 78 1.41 14.78 3.51
CA ASN A 78 2.87 14.68 3.37
C ASN A 78 3.42 13.25 3.21
N SER A 79 2.57 12.28 2.84
CA SER A 79 2.96 10.87 2.72
C SER A 79 2.55 10.20 1.42
N VAL A 80 1.53 10.72 0.72
CA VAL A 80 1.09 10.26 -0.60
C VAL A 80 1.18 11.41 -1.60
N PHE A 81 1.92 11.22 -2.68
CA PHE A 81 2.20 12.25 -3.69
C PHE A 81 1.45 12.02 -5.00
N SER A 82 1.06 10.78 -5.28
CA SER A 82 0.24 10.39 -6.42
C SER A 82 -0.49 9.06 -6.16
N ASN A 83 -1.38 8.65 -7.06
CA ASN A 83 -2.09 7.37 -6.92
C ASN A 83 -1.21 6.21 -7.40
N GLY A 84 -1.17 5.10 -6.65
CA GLY A 84 -0.47 3.88 -7.05
C GLY A 84 -1.02 2.63 -6.37
N PHE A 85 -0.77 1.49 -7.01
CA PHE A 85 -1.04 0.13 -6.52
C PHE A 85 0.26 -0.67 -6.49
N SER A 86 0.36 -1.58 -5.53
CA SER A 86 1.44 -2.56 -5.37
C SER A 86 0.86 -3.86 -4.82
#